data_AF-A0A2K8P4C1-F1
#
_entry.id   AF-A0A2K8P4C1-F1
#
_cell.length_a   1.000
_cell.length_b   1.000
_cell.length_c   1.000
_cell.angle_alpha   90.00
_cell.angle_beta   90.00
_cell.angle_gamma   90.00
#
_symmetry.space_group_name_H-M   'P 1'
#
loop_
_entity.id
_entity.type
_entity.pdbx_description
1 polymer ?
#
loop_
_entity_poly.entity_id
_entity_poly.type
_entity_poly.pdbx_seq_one_letter_code
_entity_poly.pdbx_strand_id
1 'polypeptide(L)'
;MKIIIKQHFWLFSLFIFLSIVGAVGTLFFAYFFGKVIEFAISKDLQNFIFYIIVALLTTIIAIVSDYLSVLIQNKIIKEINQELRKK
;
A
#
# COMPACT_ATOMS: atom_id res chain seq x y z
N MET A 1 -27.54 -8.31 7.81
CA MET A 1 -26.13 -8.72 7.66
C MET A 1 -25.75 -8.98 6.20
N LYS A 2 -26.40 -9.92 5.47
CA LYS A 2 -26.06 -10.23 4.05
C LYS A 2 -26.19 -9.04 3.08
N ILE A 3 -27.13 -8.12 3.30
CA ILE A 3 -27.36 -6.94 2.43
C ILE A 3 -26.25 -5.88 2.61
N ILE A 4 -25.85 -5.62 3.86
CA ILE A 4 -24.79 -4.67 4.23
C ILE A 4 -23.45 -5.05 3.58
N ILE A 5 -23.10 -6.33 3.61
CA ILE A 5 -21.87 -6.86 2.98
C ILE A 5 -21.90 -6.67 1.46
N LYS A 6 -23.07 -6.82 0.82
CA LYS A 6 -23.21 -6.68 -0.63
C LYS A 6 -23.01 -5.23 -1.08
N GLN A 7 -23.40 -4.27 -0.24
CA GLN A 7 -23.35 -2.83 -0.54
C GLN A 7 -21.92 -2.25 -0.44
N HIS A 8 -21.10 -2.76 0.48
CA HIS A 8 -19.70 -2.33 0.65
C HIS A 8 -18.66 -3.24 -0.03
N PHE A 9 -19.10 -4.27 -0.77
CA PHE A 9 -18.21 -5.26 -1.39
C PHE A 9 -17.12 -4.64 -2.27
N TRP A 10 -17.46 -3.60 -3.04
CA TRP A 10 -16.50 -2.90 -3.90
C TRP A 10 -15.43 -2.15 -3.12
N LEU A 11 -15.82 -1.42 -2.06
CA LEU A 11 -14.88 -0.71 -1.21
C LEU A 11 -13.98 -1.69 -0.45
N PHE A 12 -14.55 -2.80 0.01
CA PHE A 12 -13.79 -3.86 0.68
C PHE A 12 -12.78 -4.52 -0.26
N SER A 13 -13.17 -4.79 -1.51
CA SER A 13 -12.27 -5.34 -2.54
C SER A 13 -11.13 -4.37 -2.86
N LEU A 14 -11.43 -3.07 -2.96
CA LEU A 14 -10.42 -2.02 -3.17
C LEU A 14 -9.46 -1.91 -1.99
N PHE A 15 -9.97 -2.00 -0.76
CA PHE A 15 -9.17 -2.05 0.47
C PHE A 15 -8.17 -3.22 0.45
N ILE A 16 -8.64 -4.43 0.12
CA ILE A 16 -7.76 -5.61 0.02
C ILE A 16 -6.68 -5.38 -1.05
N PHE A 17 -7.08 -4.90 -2.22
CA PHE A 17 -6.15 -4.63 -3.32
C PHE A 17 -5.05 -3.65 -2.89
N LEU A 18 -5.42 -2.51 -2.30
CA LEU A 18 -4.46 -1.50 -1.83
C LEU A 18 -3.54 -2.04 -0.75
N SER A 19 -4.06 -2.87 0.17
CA SER A 19 -3.24 -3.49 1.22
C SER A 19 -2.21 -4.46 0.63
N ILE A 20 -2.58 -5.22 -0.40
CA ILE A 20 -1.63 -6.10 -1.12
C ILE A 20 -0.58 -5.27 -1.83
N VAL A 21 -0.98 -4.22 -2.56
CA VAL A 21 -0.05 -3.33 -3.27
C VAL A 21 0.92 -2.66 -2.29
N GLY A 22 0.44 -2.21 -1.13
CA GLY A 22 1.25 -1.65 -0.06
C GLY A 22 2.33 -2.64 0.41
N ALA A 23 1.91 -3.84 0.82
CA ALA A 23 2.81 -4.90 1.29
C ALA A 23 3.84 -5.31 0.23
N VAL A 24 3.42 -5.47 -1.02
CA VAL A 24 4.31 -5.78 -2.14
C VAL A 24 5.30 -4.65 -2.38
N GLY A 25 4.86 -3.39 -2.33
CA GLY A 25 5.72 -2.22 -2.40
C GLY A 25 6.81 -2.20 -1.32
N THR A 26 6.46 -2.55 -0.08
CA THR A 26 7.42 -2.68 1.03
C THR A 26 8.46 -3.78 0.78
N LEU A 27 8.05 -4.94 0.24
CA LEU A 27 8.98 -6.01 -0.11
C LEU A 27 9.94 -5.59 -1.22
N PHE A 28 9.44 -4.90 -2.24
CA PHE A 28 10.27 -4.34 -3.30
C PHE A 28 11.25 -3.31 -2.76
N PHE A 29 10.82 -2.41 -1.87
CA PHE A 29 11.72 -1.46 -1.20
C PHE A 29 12.87 -2.19 -0.50
N ALA A 30 12.57 -3.22 0.30
CA ALA A 30 13.61 -3.99 1.00
C ALA A 30 14.61 -4.63 0.02
N TYR A 31 14.12 -5.20 -1.08
CA TYR A 31 14.95 -5.77 -2.13
C TYR A 31 15.87 -4.72 -2.78
N PHE A 32 15.30 -3.60 -3.24
CA PHE A 32 16.07 -2.55 -3.92
C PHE A 32 17.01 -1.81 -2.98
N PHE A 33 16.64 -1.67 -1.71
CA PHE A 33 17.54 -1.14 -0.69
C PHE A 33 18.78 -2.04 -0.50
N GLY A 34 18.61 -3.36 -0.56
CA GLY A 34 19.73 -4.30 -0.63
C GLY A 34 20.66 -4.02 -1.83
N LYS A 35 20.08 -3.74 -3.01
CA LYS A 35 20.85 -3.33 -4.20
C LYS A 35 21.58 -2.00 -4.01
N VAL A 36 20.98 -1.02 -3.35
CA VAL A 36 21.65 0.24 -3.00
C VAL A 36 22.91 -0.02 -2.18
N ILE A 37 22.86 -0.91 -1.18
CA ILE A 37 24.03 -1.27 -0.36
C ILE A 37 25.09 -1.98 -1.21
N GLU A 38 24.68 -2.93 -2.06
CA GLU A 38 25.58 -3.67 -2.96
C GLU A 38 26.39 -2.71 -3.85
N PHE A 39 25.72 -1.76 -4.51
CA PHE A 39 26.37 -0.81 -5.42
C PHE A 39 27.12 0.31 -4.72
N ALA A 40 26.75 0.64 -3.46
CA ALA A 40 27.56 1.52 -2.62
C ALA A 40 28.93 0.91 -2.32
N ILE A 41 28.97 -0.40 -2.04
CA ILE A 41 30.21 -1.13 -1.76
C ILE A 41 31.06 -1.30 -3.03
N SER A 42 30.44 -1.59 -4.17
CA SER A 42 31.16 -1.76 -5.45
C SER A 42 31.66 -0.44 -6.06
N LYS A 43 31.30 0.71 -5.47
CA LYS A 43 31.60 2.07 -5.96
C LYS A 43 31.05 2.35 -7.37
N ASP A 44 30.01 1.63 -7.77
CA ASP A 44 29.31 1.87 -9.04
C ASP A 44 28.27 2.96 -8.84
N LEU A 45 28.67 4.21 -9.11
CA LEU A 45 27.86 5.40 -8.86
C LEU A 45 26.56 5.42 -9.68
N GLN A 46 26.60 4.96 -10.93
CA GLN A 46 25.43 5.01 -11.81
C GLN A 46 24.34 4.06 -11.31
N ASN A 47 24.70 2.81 -11.02
CA ASN A 47 23.76 1.82 -10.51
C ASN A 47 23.30 2.17 -9.08
N PHE A 48 24.19 2.70 -8.24
CA PHE A 48 23.83 3.19 -6.91
C PHE A 48 22.72 4.24 -6.96
N ILE A 49 22.88 5.29 -7.78
CA ILE A 49 21.87 6.35 -7.93
C ILE A 49 20.57 5.79 -8.51
N PHE A 50 20.65 4.92 -9.52
CA PHE A 50 19.48 4.29 -10.12
C PHE A 50 18.65 3.53 -9.08
N TYR A 51 19.28 2.67 -8.28
CA TYR A 51 18.57 1.88 -7.28
C TYR A 51 18.05 2.71 -6.11
N ILE A 52 18.68 3.83 -5.77
CA ILE A 52 18.09 4.80 -4.82
C ILE A 52 16.76 5.33 -5.36
N ILE A 53 16.72 5.76 -6.62
CA ILE A 53 15.50 6.30 -7.23
C ILE A 53 14.41 5.23 -7.24
N VAL A 54 14.74 4.01 -7.65
CA VAL A 54 13.78 2.88 -7.65
C VAL A 54 13.27 2.58 -6.25
N ALA A 55 14.15 2.52 -5.24
CA ALA A 55 13.75 2.29 -3.85
C ALA A 55 12.79 3.39 -3.37
N LEU A 56 13.09 4.66 -3.63
CA LEU A 56 12.22 5.78 -3.27
C LEU A 56 10.85 5.69 -3.94
N LEU A 57 10.78 5.34 -5.24
CA LEU A 57 9.53 5.14 -5.94
C LEU A 57 8.69 4.01 -5.32
N THR A 58 9.31 2.89 -4.97
CA THR A 58 8.60 1.77 -4.31
C THR A 58 8.08 2.16 -2.94
N THR A 59 8.83 2.97 -2.19
CA THR A 59 8.38 3.53 -0.89
C THR A 59 7.17 4.44 -1.06
N ILE A 60 7.16 5.32 -2.06
CA ILE A 60 6.02 6.21 -2.33
C ILE A 60 4.77 5.37 -2.64
N ILE A 61 4.89 4.35 -3.50
CA ILE A 61 3.77 3.46 -3.83
C ILE A 61 3.24 2.75 -2.58
N ALA A 62 4.13 2.24 -1.73
CA ALA A 62 3.74 1.58 -0.48
C ALA A 62 2.97 2.54 0.45
N ILE A 63 3.55 3.72 0.73
CA ILE A 63 2.94 4.72 1.62
C ILE A 63 1.58 5.19 1.10
N VAL A 64 1.48 5.49 -0.20
CA VAL A 64 0.22 5.95 -0.79
C VAL A 64 -0.84 4.86 -0.74
N SER A 65 -0.47 3.61 -1.01
CA SER A 65 -1.40 2.48 -0.97
C SER A 65 -1.91 2.22 0.45
N ASP A 66 -1.01 2.23 1.45
CA ASP A 66 -1.38 2.07 2.86
C ASP A 66 -2.28 3.22 3.34
N TYR A 67 -1.93 4.46 2.99
CA TYR A 67 -2.74 5.63 3.34
C TYR A 67 -4.16 5.55 2.77
N LEU A 68 -4.29 5.21 1.47
CA LEU A 68 -5.59 5.04 0.83
C LEU A 68 -6.37 3.87 1.43
N SER A 69 -5.69 2.78 1.77
CA SER A 69 -6.29 1.62 2.43
C SER A 69 -6.95 2.02 3.76
N VAL A 70 -6.24 2.78 4.60
CA VAL A 70 -6.78 3.31 5.88
C VAL A 70 -7.98 4.23 5.67
N LEU A 71 -7.93 5.12 4.66
CA LEU A 71 -9.05 6.00 4.35
C LEU A 71 -10.31 5.22 3.94
N ILE A 72 -10.16 4.19 3.10
CA ILE A 72 -11.27 3.34 2.66
C ILE A 72 -11.80 2.52 3.83
N GLN A 73 -10.94 1.95 4.66
CA GLN A 73 -11.35 1.21 5.86
C GLN A 73 -12.18 2.09 6.80
N ASN A 74 -11.73 3.33 7.06
CA ASN A 74 -12.46 4.30 7.87
C ASN A 74 -13.82 4.66 7.25
N LYS A 75 -13.90 4.76 5.93
CA LYS A 75 -15.17 5.01 5.22
C LYS A 75 -16.14 3.83 5.38
N ILE A 76 -15.68 2.59 5.18
CA ILE A 76 -16.48 1.38 5.37
C ILE A 76 -17.05 1.31 6.80
N ILE A 77 -16.22 1.55 7.82
CA ILE A 77 -16.66 1.53 9.23
C ILE A 77 -17.73 2.60 9.49
N LYS A 78 -17.55 3.81 8.96
CA LYS A 78 -18.53 4.90 9.10
C LYS A 78 -19.88 4.53 8.46
N GLU A 79 -19.87 3.99 7.25
CA GLU A 79 -21.10 3.60 6.54
C GLU A 79 -21.83 2.47 7.28
N ILE A 80 -21.11 1.42 7.70
CA ILE A 80 -21.69 0.32 8.49
C ILE A 80 -22.31 0.84 9.80
N ASN A 81 -21.62 1.72 10.51
CA ASN A 81 -22.13 2.30 11.76
C ASN A 81 -23.39 3.15 11.53
N GLN A 82 -23.48 3.88 10.42
CA GLN A 82 -24.70 4.63 10.07
C GLN A 82 -25.87 3.70 9.75
N GLU A 83 -25.63 2.60 9.04
CA GLU A 83 -26.68 1.60 8.76
C GLU A 83 -27.17 0.88 10.02
N LEU A 84 -26.25 0.55 10.93
CA LEU A 84 -26.60 -0.07 12.21
C LEU A 84 -27.43 0.87 13.10
N ARG A 85 -27.16 2.18 13.09
CA ARG A 85 -27.93 3.18 13.86
C ARG A 85 -29.32 3.48 13.28
N LYS A 86 -29.55 3.19 12.00
CA LYS A 86 -30.86 3.38 11.34
C LYS A 86 -31.83 2.22 11.61
N LYS A 87 -31.38 1.17 12.29
CA LYS A 87 -32.19 0.03 12.74
C LYS A 87 -32.40 0.08 14.24
#